data_AF-A0A6A7A6W0-F1
#
_entry.id   AF-A0A6A7A6W0-F1
#
_cell.length_a   1.000
_cell.length_b   1.000
_cell.length_c   1.000
_cell.angle_alpha   90.00
_cell.angle_beta   90.00
_cell.angle_gamma   90.00
#
_symmetry.space_group_name_H-M   'P 1'
#
loop_
_entity.id
_entity.type
_entity.pdbx_description
1 polymer ?
#
loop_
_entity_poly.entity_id
_entity_poly.type
_entity_poly.pdbx_seq_one_letter_code
_entity_poly.pdbx_strand_id
1 'polypeptide(L)'
;MARIHRNWQQLFPKGRGYISVEPENDFEVLHPPFEMWDVLVEGDHYEGYIMAVYHQLHCLSILTMSLPTSIKQWENMNPKIREHRSHYVEYLRQSILCSADTTLEGKTGSWTKSTGWGQTHSCVDFDALTDFANDRAIWDLSDQLLPQNFDFHKADVEGKPRNKVDDTKLIDD
;
A
#
# COMPACT_ATOMS: atom_id res chain seq x y z
N MET A 1 5.59 13.51 -13.38
CA MET A 1 6.50 12.82 -12.43
C MET A 1 6.84 13.65 -11.19
N ALA A 2 7.56 14.78 -11.29
CA ALA A 2 8.04 15.52 -10.10
C ALA A 2 6.95 15.94 -9.10
N ARG A 3 5.75 16.36 -9.58
CA ARG A 3 4.62 16.72 -8.71
C ARG A 3 4.04 15.52 -7.95
N ILE A 4 3.79 14.40 -8.64
CA ILE A 4 3.29 13.16 -8.03
C ILE A 4 4.26 12.68 -6.96
N HIS A 5 5.55 12.62 -7.30
CA HIS A 5 6.59 12.24 -6.35
C HIS A 5 6.59 13.15 -5.13
N ARG A 6 6.55 14.48 -5.30
CA ARG A 6 6.48 15.45 -4.19
C ARG A 6 5.26 15.26 -3.28
N ASN A 7 4.10 14.92 -3.83
CA ASN A 7 2.90 14.68 -3.03
C ASN A 7 3.07 13.44 -2.14
N TRP A 8 3.62 12.34 -2.68
CA TRP A 8 3.94 11.16 -1.90
C TRP A 8 4.96 11.45 -0.80
N GLN A 9 5.95 12.32 -1.07
CA GLN A 9 6.97 12.70 -0.06
C GLN A 9 6.38 13.32 1.21
N GLN A 10 5.19 13.92 1.14
CA GLN A 10 4.55 14.55 2.31
C GLN A 10 4.09 13.54 3.36
N LEU A 11 3.95 12.26 2.99
CA LEU A 11 3.51 11.19 3.90
C LEU A 11 4.67 10.57 4.68
N PHE A 12 5.91 10.89 4.32
CA PHE A 12 7.10 10.34 4.95
C PHE A 12 7.63 11.30 6.02
N PRO A 13 8.12 10.79 7.17
CA PRO A 13 8.83 11.61 8.14
C PRO A 13 10.19 12.05 7.58
N LYS A 14 10.88 12.96 8.28
CA LYS A 14 12.20 13.50 7.86
C LYS A 14 13.23 12.43 7.47
N GLY A 15 13.24 11.31 8.19
CA GLY A 15 14.15 10.18 7.94
C GLY A 15 13.60 9.15 6.94
N ARG A 16 12.48 9.46 6.25
CA ARG A 16 11.80 8.56 5.31
C ARG A 16 11.35 7.21 5.89
N GLY A 17 11.28 7.13 7.21
CA GLY A 17 10.92 5.93 7.96
C GLY A 17 12.12 5.14 8.52
N TYR A 18 13.35 5.58 8.24
CA TYR A 18 14.53 5.04 8.89
C TYR A 18 14.67 5.59 10.32
N ILE A 19 14.94 4.70 11.27
CA ILE A 19 15.12 5.00 12.69
C ILE A 19 16.35 4.30 13.25
N SER A 20 16.96 4.90 14.25
CA SER A 20 17.92 4.24 15.14
C SER A 20 17.18 3.61 16.31
N VAL A 21 17.68 2.47 16.80
CA VAL A 21 17.16 1.81 18.00
C VAL A 21 18.31 1.63 18.98
N GLU A 22 18.14 2.13 20.20
CA GLU A 22 19.09 1.92 21.29
C GLU A 22 18.74 0.65 22.07
N PRO A 23 19.72 -0.01 22.72
CA PRO A 23 19.50 -1.27 23.44
C PRO A 23 18.49 -1.19 24.57
N GLU A 24 18.21 0.01 25.08
CA GLU A 24 17.32 0.28 26.21
C GLU A 24 15.86 0.49 25.78
N ASN A 25 15.58 0.48 24.48
CA ASN A 25 14.23 0.70 23.97
C ASN A 25 13.36 -0.56 24.08
N ASP A 26 12.04 -0.37 24.23
CA ASP A 26 11.02 -1.43 24.27
C ASP A 26 10.74 -2.09 22.90
N PHE A 27 11.63 -1.97 21.92
CA PHE A 27 11.43 -2.55 20.59
C PHE A 27 11.94 -3.99 20.51
N GLU A 28 11.12 -4.88 19.98
CA GLU A 28 11.57 -6.20 19.57
C GLU A 28 12.36 -6.08 18.26
N VAL A 29 13.66 -6.32 18.33
CA VAL A 29 14.58 -6.25 17.19
C VAL A 29 14.99 -7.65 16.78
N LEU A 30 14.54 -8.08 15.59
CA LEU A 30 14.67 -9.47 15.13
C LEU A 30 15.81 -9.67 14.13
N HIS A 31 16.32 -8.57 13.58
CA HIS A 31 17.43 -8.57 12.63
C HIS A 31 18.44 -7.48 13.01
N PRO A 32 19.71 -7.58 12.59
CA PRO A 32 20.67 -6.47 12.71
C PRO A 32 20.23 -5.25 11.88
N PRO A 33 20.74 -4.04 12.19
CA PRO A 33 20.42 -2.86 11.40
C PRO A 33 21.01 -2.96 9.99
N PHE A 34 20.48 -2.14 9.07
CA PHE A 34 21.16 -1.87 7.81
C PHE A 34 22.40 -1.01 8.06
N GLU A 35 23.47 -1.31 7.35
CA GLU A 35 24.64 -0.44 7.22
C GLU A 35 24.50 0.36 5.92
N MET A 36 24.51 1.68 6.02
CA MET A 36 24.31 2.60 4.91
C MET A 36 25.48 3.56 4.82
N TRP A 37 26.19 3.53 3.69
CA TRP A 37 27.34 4.38 3.41
C TRP A 37 27.00 5.40 2.32
N ASP A 38 27.67 6.55 2.36
CA ASP A 38 27.57 7.62 1.34
C ASP A 38 26.13 8.12 1.10
N VAL A 39 25.34 8.25 2.18
CA VAL A 39 23.92 8.61 2.13
C VAL A 39 23.72 10.10 1.87
N LEU A 40 24.41 10.97 2.60
CA LEU A 40 24.31 12.42 2.44
C LEU A 40 25.58 13.01 1.83
N VAL A 41 26.74 12.52 2.26
CA VAL A 41 28.06 12.92 1.77
C VAL A 41 28.98 11.71 1.66
N GLU A 42 29.97 11.77 0.78
CA GLU A 42 31.00 10.74 0.66
C GLU A 42 31.74 10.52 1.99
N GLY A 43 31.82 9.27 2.42
CA GLY A 43 32.45 8.83 3.66
C GLY A 43 31.55 8.80 4.89
N ASP A 44 30.27 9.22 4.80
CA ASP A 44 29.35 9.07 5.92
C ASP A 44 28.85 7.62 6.09
N HIS A 45 28.50 7.25 7.32
CA HIS A 45 28.00 5.93 7.68
C HIS A 45 26.85 6.06 8.68
N TYR A 46 25.76 5.35 8.41
CA TYR A 46 24.60 5.27 9.27
C TYR A 46 24.17 3.82 9.47
N GLU A 47 23.70 3.54 10.67
CA GLU A 47 23.04 2.28 10.99
C GLU A 47 21.59 2.55 11.37
N GLY A 48 20.67 1.72 10.89
CA GLY A 48 19.27 1.85 11.27
C GLY A 48 18.35 0.81 10.67
N TYR A 49 17.09 0.91 11.07
CA TYR A 49 15.98 0.07 10.63
C TYR A 49 15.00 0.92 9.85
N ILE A 50 14.27 0.33 8.92
CA ILE A 50 13.11 0.99 8.30
C ILE A 50 11.83 0.43 8.92
N MET A 51 10.91 1.30 9.33
CA MET A 51 9.59 0.82 9.77
C MET A 51 8.79 0.33 8.56
N ALA A 52 8.17 -0.85 8.67
CA ALA A 52 7.46 -1.53 7.60
C ALA A 52 6.40 -0.64 6.93
N VAL A 53 5.61 0.13 7.70
CA VAL A 53 4.61 1.08 7.16
C VAL A 53 5.19 2.03 6.10
N TYR A 54 6.39 2.56 6.34
CA TYR A 54 7.02 3.49 5.40
C TYR A 54 7.66 2.76 4.22
N HIS A 55 8.16 1.54 4.43
CA HIS A 55 8.65 0.72 3.33
C HIS A 55 7.51 0.28 2.40
N GLN A 56 6.37 -0.14 2.94
CA GLN A 56 5.14 -0.46 2.20
C GLN A 56 4.67 0.75 1.38
N LEU A 57 4.64 1.94 2.00
CA LEU A 57 4.26 3.18 1.34
C LEU A 57 5.24 3.56 0.22
N HIS A 58 6.55 3.37 0.44
CA HIS A 58 7.58 3.58 -0.56
C HIS A 58 7.37 2.68 -1.78
N CYS A 59 7.16 1.38 -1.55
CA CYS A 59 6.88 0.40 -2.59
C CYS A 59 5.61 0.75 -3.37
N LEU A 60 4.52 1.11 -2.69
CA LEU A 60 3.29 1.55 -3.35
C LEU A 60 3.53 2.78 -4.23
N SER A 61 4.30 3.77 -3.74
CA SER A 61 4.65 4.97 -4.52
C SER A 61 5.43 4.65 -5.79
N ILE A 62 6.35 3.68 -5.74
CA ILE A 62 7.08 3.20 -6.93
C ILE A 62 6.13 2.48 -7.89
N LEU A 63 5.23 1.63 -7.39
CA LEU A 63 4.24 0.96 -8.23
C LEU A 63 3.36 1.98 -8.98
N THR A 64 3.03 3.13 -8.37
CA THR A 64 2.28 4.18 -9.10
C THR A 64 3.03 4.74 -10.30
N MET A 65 4.37 4.63 -10.35
CA MET A 65 5.16 5.05 -11.51
C MET A 65 4.96 4.14 -12.72
N SER A 66 4.46 2.91 -12.52
CA SER A 66 4.06 2.00 -13.61
C SER A 66 2.71 2.37 -14.24
N LEU A 67 1.93 3.23 -13.58
CA LEU A 67 0.68 3.75 -14.11
C LEU A 67 0.93 4.92 -15.07
N PRO A 68 -0.01 5.25 -15.96
CA PRO A 68 0.13 6.42 -16.82
C PRO A 68 0.32 7.71 -16.05
N THR A 69 1.37 8.45 -16.40
CA THR A 69 1.88 9.59 -15.62
C THR A 69 1.67 10.95 -16.28
N SER A 70 0.96 10.95 -17.42
CA SER A 70 0.54 12.15 -18.13
C SER A 70 -0.97 12.14 -18.36
N ILE A 71 -1.58 13.33 -18.37
CA ILE A 71 -3.02 13.52 -18.62
C ILE A 71 -3.42 12.85 -19.93
N LYS A 72 -2.63 13.02 -21.00
CA LYS A 72 -2.90 12.41 -22.30
C LYS A 72 -2.92 10.87 -22.28
N GLN A 73 -1.97 10.23 -21.57
CA GLN A 73 -1.99 8.78 -21.43
C GLN A 73 -3.14 8.30 -20.52
N TRP A 74 -3.48 9.11 -19.52
CA TRP A 74 -4.63 8.88 -18.63
C TRP A 74 -5.95 8.93 -19.39
N GLU A 75 -6.16 9.95 -20.23
CA GLU A 75 -7.32 10.15 -21.08
C GLU A 75 -7.51 9.05 -22.14
N ASN A 76 -6.40 8.47 -22.62
CA ASN A 76 -6.43 7.39 -23.60
C ASN A 76 -6.67 6.00 -22.98
N MET A 77 -6.68 5.86 -21.65
CA MET A 77 -7.02 4.59 -21.01
C MET A 77 -8.52 4.31 -21.07
N ASN A 78 -8.87 3.03 -21.18
CA ASN A 78 -10.24 2.57 -20.97
C ASN A 78 -10.81 3.18 -19.66
N PRO A 79 -11.96 3.87 -19.70
CA PRO A 79 -12.51 4.57 -18.54
C PRO A 79 -12.69 3.69 -17.31
N LYS A 80 -13.16 2.44 -17.48
CA LYS A 80 -13.32 1.49 -16.36
C LYS A 80 -11.97 1.15 -15.73
N ILE A 81 -10.95 0.89 -16.54
CA ILE A 81 -9.59 0.57 -16.05
C ILE A 81 -8.98 1.76 -15.32
N ARG A 82 -9.21 2.98 -15.82
CA ARG A 82 -8.72 4.23 -15.24
C ARG A 82 -9.28 4.45 -13.83
N GLU A 83 -10.60 4.38 -13.68
CA GLU A 83 -11.31 4.54 -12.41
C GLU A 83 -10.82 3.54 -11.36
N HIS A 84 -10.78 2.25 -11.72
CA HIS A 84 -10.34 1.20 -10.80
C HIS A 84 -8.89 1.41 -10.36
N ARG A 85 -7.98 1.78 -11.27
CA ARG A 85 -6.58 2.05 -10.93
C ARG A 85 -6.42 3.20 -9.94
N SER A 86 -7.13 4.31 -10.10
CA SER A 86 -7.06 5.42 -9.14
C SER A 86 -7.61 5.03 -7.77
N HIS A 87 -8.74 4.33 -7.71
CA HIS A 87 -9.32 3.90 -6.44
C HIS A 87 -8.47 2.84 -5.73
N TYR A 88 -7.84 1.91 -6.46
CA TYR A 88 -6.95 0.90 -5.87
C TYR A 88 -5.74 1.51 -5.18
N VAL A 89 -5.07 2.48 -5.82
CA VAL A 89 -3.90 3.13 -5.23
C VAL A 89 -4.28 3.84 -3.94
N GLU A 90 -5.39 4.57 -3.94
CA GLU A 90 -5.84 5.31 -2.77
C GLU A 90 -6.31 4.36 -1.65
N TYR A 91 -7.06 3.31 -1.99
CA TYR A 91 -7.50 2.29 -1.04
C TYR A 91 -6.31 1.60 -0.36
N LEU A 92 -5.30 1.19 -1.12
CA LEU A 92 -4.08 0.58 -0.56
C LEU A 92 -3.30 1.56 0.31
N ARG A 93 -3.19 2.83 -0.11
CA ARG A 93 -2.55 3.88 0.67
C ARG A 93 -3.25 4.07 2.02
N GLN A 94 -4.58 4.12 2.03
CA GLN A 94 -5.37 4.24 3.26
C GLN A 94 -5.22 3.01 4.15
N SER A 95 -5.26 1.78 3.60
CA SER A 95 -5.01 0.57 4.38
C SER A 95 -3.64 0.55 5.03
N ILE A 96 -2.57 0.91 4.31
CA ILE A 96 -1.21 1.00 4.86
C ILE A 96 -1.17 2.00 6.03
N LEU A 97 -1.77 3.18 5.86
CA LEU A 97 -1.78 4.21 6.90
C LEU A 97 -2.68 3.83 8.09
N CYS A 98 -3.75 3.08 7.87
CA CYS A 98 -4.67 2.65 8.91
C CYS A 98 -4.10 1.52 9.76
N SER A 99 -3.50 0.51 9.11
CA SER A 99 -2.89 -0.63 9.81
C SER A 99 -1.53 -0.27 10.41
N ALA A 100 -0.82 0.68 9.80
CA ALA A 100 0.44 1.27 10.27
C ALA A 100 1.41 0.25 10.89
N ASP A 101 1.84 -0.73 10.09
CA ASP A 101 2.76 -1.78 10.53
C ASP A 101 4.05 -1.21 11.13
N THR A 102 4.21 -1.37 12.45
CA THR A 102 5.32 -0.83 13.23
C THR A 102 6.56 -1.74 13.26
N THR A 103 6.54 -2.84 12.51
CA THR A 103 7.66 -3.78 12.43
C THR A 103 8.94 -3.06 12.00
N LEU A 104 10.05 -3.38 12.67
CA LEU A 104 11.37 -2.84 12.35
C LEU A 104 12.09 -3.79 11.40
N GLU A 105 12.19 -3.38 10.15
CA GLU A 105 12.87 -4.17 9.13
C GLU A 105 14.37 -3.86 9.15
N GLY A 106 15.17 -4.91 9.28
CA GLY A 106 16.63 -4.87 9.32
C GLY A 106 17.27 -5.72 8.22
N LYS A 107 18.58 -5.90 8.30
CA LYS A 107 19.35 -6.69 7.34
C LYS A 107 18.96 -8.17 7.39
N THR A 108 18.41 -8.70 6.29
CA THR A 108 18.06 -10.12 6.17
C THR A 108 18.93 -10.85 5.14
N GLY A 109 19.63 -11.91 5.58
CA GLY A 109 20.45 -12.77 4.72
C GLY A 109 21.56 -12.01 3.98
N SER A 110 21.71 -12.26 2.68
CA SER A 110 22.72 -11.62 1.81
C SER A 110 22.26 -10.26 1.25
N TRP A 111 21.08 -9.78 1.61
CA TRP A 111 20.51 -8.56 1.03
C TRP A 111 20.84 -7.35 1.91
N THR A 112 21.38 -6.30 1.29
CA THR A 112 21.73 -5.03 1.96
C THR A 112 20.55 -4.06 2.05
N LYS A 113 19.38 -4.45 1.53
CA LYS A 113 18.15 -3.65 1.54
C LYS A 113 17.00 -4.50 2.06
N SER A 114 16.03 -3.89 2.73
CA SER A 114 14.82 -4.61 3.07
C SER A 114 14.10 -5.02 1.79
N THR A 115 13.68 -6.27 1.74
CA THR A 115 12.80 -6.79 0.69
C THR A 115 11.40 -7.12 1.24
N GLY A 116 11.16 -6.85 2.53
CA GLY A 116 10.04 -7.42 3.30
C GLY A 116 10.20 -8.92 3.60
N TRP A 117 11.02 -9.65 2.84
CA TRP A 117 11.23 -11.08 3.05
C TRP A 117 12.20 -11.36 4.19
N GLY A 118 11.85 -12.37 4.98
CA GLY A 118 12.62 -12.79 6.15
C GLY A 118 12.51 -11.85 7.34
N GLN A 119 11.74 -10.77 7.23
CA GLN A 119 11.35 -9.92 8.35
C GLN A 119 10.23 -10.60 9.12
N THR A 120 10.12 -10.31 10.41
CA THR A 120 9.08 -10.87 11.26
C THR A 120 8.10 -9.76 11.64
N HIS A 121 6.84 -9.94 11.26
CA HIS A 121 5.77 -8.97 11.46
C HIS A 121 4.77 -9.47 12.50
N SER A 122 4.18 -8.56 13.27
CA SER A 122 3.02 -8.87 14.11
C SER A 122 1.74 -8.70 13.31
N CYS A 123 1.17 -9.81 12.84
CA CYS A 123 -0.01 -9.82 12.00
C CYS A 123 -1.30 -10.13 12.79
N VAL A 124 -2.43 -9.75 12.21
CA VAL A 124 -3.73 -10.31 12.59
C VAL A 124 -3.72 -11.81 12.28
N ASP A 125 -4.35 -12.60 13.15
CA ASP A 125 -4.59 -14.02 12.90
C ASP A 125 -5.48 -14.18 11.66
N PHE A 126 -4.87 -14.54 10.54
CA PHE A 126 -5.53 -14.60 9.24
C PHE A 126 -6.50 -15.78 9.16
N ASP A 127 -6.19 -16.89 9.84
CA ASP A 127 -7.05 -18.06 9.85
C ASP A 127 -8.31 -17.76 10.66
N ALA A 128 -8.16 -17.17 11.85
CA ALA A 128 -9.30 -16.74 12.66
C ALA A 128 -10.16 -15.67 11.95
N LEU A 129 -9.54 -14.73 11.24
CA LEU A 129 -10.25 -13.76 10.41
C LEU A 129 -11.03 -14.45 9.28
N THR A 130 -10.41 -15.43 8.64
CA THR A 130 -11.01 -16.20 7.54
C THR A 130 -12.20 -17.01 8.02
N ASP A 131 -12.07 -17.71 9.15
CA ASP A 131 -13.15 -18.47 9.78
C ASP A 131 -14.32 -17.54 10.16
N PHE A 132 -14.01 -16.40 10.78
CA PHE A 132 -15.03 -15.39 11.13
C PHE A 132 -15.80 -14.90 9.90
N ALA A 133 -15.12 -14.68 8.78
CA ALA A 133 -15.70 -14.21 7.53
C ALA A 133 -16.56 -15.30 6.87
N ASN A 134 -16.10 -16.54 6.85
CA ASN A 134 -16.82 -17.68 6.30
C ASN A 134 -18.13 -17.95 7.06
N ASP A 135 -18.10 -17.90 8.40
CA ASP A 135 -19.30 -18.05 9.25
C ASP A 135 -20.40 -17.02 8.96
N ARG A 136 -20.03 -15.90 8.33
CA ARG A 136 -20.92 -14.75 8.03
C ARG A 136 -21.01 -14.47 6.54
N ALA A 137 -20.58 -15.41 5.70
CA ALA A 137 -20.56 -15.22 4.26
C ALA A 137 -21.99 -14.97 3.75
N ILE A 138 -22.18 -13.85 3.06
CA ILE A 138 -23.48 -13.52 2.45
C ILE A 138 -23.73 -14.30 1.15
N TRP A 139 -22.66 -14.82 0.56
CA TRP A 139 -22.65 -15.65 -0.64
C TRP A 139 -21.66 -16.79 -0.46
N ASP A 140 -22.01 -17.95 -0.98
CA ASP A 140 -21.09 -19.07 -1.14
C ASP A 140 -20.61 -19.13 -2.60
N LEU A 141 -19.32 -18.91 -2.79
CA LEU A 141 -18.64 -18.94 -4.09
C LEU A 141 -17.53 -20.00 -4.08
N SER A 142 -17.57 -20.99 -3.18
CA SER A 142 -16.56 -22.06 -3.08
C SER A 142 -16.32 -22.76 -4.42
N ASP A 143 -17.40 -22.99 -5.17
CA ASP A 143 -17.40 -23.76 -6.41
C ASP A 143 -17.74 -22.92 -7.65
N GLN A 144 -17.82 -21.59 -7.51
CA GLN A 144 -18.26 -20.70 -8.59
C GLN A 144 -17.37 -19.46 -8.68
N LEU A 145 -16.92 -19.11 -9.90
CA LEU A 145 -16.38 -17.79 -10.16
C LEU A 145 -17.46 -16.73 -9.92
N LEU A 146 -17.04 -15.49 -9.62
CA LEU A 146 -17.96 -14.35 -9.48
C LEU A 146 -18.99 -14.37 -10.62
N PRO A 147 -20.30 -14.31 -10.32
CA PRO A 147 -21.32 -14.40 -11.34
C PRO A 147 -21.09 -13.35 -12.43
N GLN A 148 -21.05 -13.75 -13.71
CA GLN A 148 -20.77 -12.81 -14.82
C GLN A 148 -21.79 -11.67 -14.93
N ASN A 149 -22.97 -11.85 -14.32
CA ASN A 149 -24.05 -10.86 -14.21
C ASN A 149 -23.89 -9.92 -13.00
N PHE A 150 -22.87 -10.10 -12.16
CA PHE A 150 -22.55 -9.19 -11.06
C PHE A 150 -21.89 -7.93 -11.62
N ASP A 151 -22.71 -6.91 -11.84
CA ASP A 151 -22.30 -5.59 -12.30
C ASP A 151 -22.94 -4.56 -11.37
N PHE A 152 -22.13 -3.90 -10.54
CA PHE A 152 -22.55 -2.85 -9.60
C PHE A 152 -23.22 -1.66 -10.29
N HIS A 153 -23.02 -1.50 -11.60
CA HIS A 153 -23.61 -0.44 -12.41
C HIS A 153 -24.84 -0.91 -13.20
N LYS A 154 -25.21 -2.19 -13.10
CA LYS A 154 -26.39 -2.71 -13.78
C LYS A 154 -27.64 -2.09 -13.18
N ALA A 155 -28.52 -1.63 -14.07
CA ALA A 155 -29.82 -1.10 -13.68
C ALA A 155 -30.62 -2.12 -12.89
N ASP A 156 -31.48 -1.64 -11.98
CA ASP A 156 -32.40 -2.49 -11.25
C ASP A 156 -33.43 -3.16 -12.19
N VAL A 157 -34.30 -3.97 -11.60
CA VAL A 157 -35.36 -4.69 -12.32
C VAL A 157 -36.36 -3.77 -13.01
N GLU A 158 -36.36 -2.47 -12.69
CA GLU A 158 -37.20 -1.42 -13.30
C GLU A 158 -36.43 -0.60 -14.35
N GLY A 159 -35.17 -0.94 -14.64
CA GLY A 159 -34.33 -0.21 -15.58
C GLY A 159 -33.74 1.09 -15.03
N LYS A 160 -33.82 1.34 -13.72
CA LYS A 160 -33.19 2.51 -13.09
C LYS A 160 -31.73 2.21 -12.75
N PRO A 161 -30.78 3.10 -13.06
CA PRO A 161 -29.39 2.93 -12.62
C PRO A 161 -29.35 2.96 -11.09
N ARG A 162 -28.85 1.88 -10.47
CA ARG A 162 -28.83 1.71 -9.00
C ARG A 162 -27.92 2.70 -8.30
N ASN A 163 -26.82 3.09 -8.96
CA ASN A 163 -25.86 4.04 -8.43
C ASN A 163 -25.48 5.03 -9.54
N LYS A 164 -26.17 6.17 -9.65
CA LYS A 164 -25.56 7.33 -10.29
C LYS A 164 -24.58 7.93 -9.30
N VAL A 165 -23.32 7.54 -9.38
CA VAL A 165 -22.25 8.40 -8.87
C VAL A 165 -22.27 9.62 -9.79
N ASP A 166 -22.50 10.79 -9.21
CA ASP A 166 -22.41 12.04 -9.93
C ASP A 166 -20.92 12.36 -10.06
N ASP A 167 -20.30 11.94 -11.16
CA ASP A 167 -18.88 12.16 -11.43
C ASP A 167 -18.50 13.65 -11.49
N THR A 168 -19.50 14.57 -11.56
CA THR A 168 -19.28 16.01 -11.45
C THR A 168 -19.06 16.51 -10.02
N LYS A 169 -19.23 15.64 -9.01
CA LYS A 169 -19.01 15.95 -7.59
C LYS A 169 -17.75 15.32 -6.98
N LEU A 170 -16.98 14.58 -7.77
CA LEU A 170 -15.71 13.97 -7.33
C LEU A 170 -14.48 14.82 -7.67
N ILE A 171 -14.70 16.01 -8.26
CA ILE A 171 -13.67 17.02 -8.52
C ILE A 171 -14.14 18.31 -7.87
N ASP A 172 -14.11 18.36 -6.54
CA ASP A 172 -13.91 19.60 -5.80
C ASP A 172 -13.18 19.25 -4.49
N ASP A 173 -12.10 20.00 -4.27
CA ASP A 173 -11.08 19.99 -3.21
C ASP A 173 -9.86 19.04 -3.33
#